data_AF-A0A3D4FFB4-F1
#
_entry.id   AF-A0A3D4FFB4-F1
#
_cell.length_a   1.000
_cell.length_b   1.000
_cell.length_c   1.000
_cell.angle_alpha   90.00
_cell.angle_beta   90.00
_cell.angle_gamma   90.00
#
_symmetry.space_group_name_H-M   'P 1'
#
loop_
_entity.id
_entity.type
_entity.pdbx_description
1 polymer ?
#
loop_
_entity_poly.entity_id
_entity_poly.type
_entity_poly.pdbx_seq_one_letter_code
_entity_poly.pdbx_strand_id
1 'polypeptide(L)' 'MCNSARKAFLSTALITSPSDYQEVINELINYNGRVSVKLRLELAKKASSMITPYMISIDKIINTIELEDLFKSYEIIG' A
#
# COMPACT_ATOMS: atom_id res chain seq x y z
N MET A 1 1.19 2.35 -6.89
CA MET A 1 1.88 1.03 -6.88
C MET A 1 1.28 0.04 -5.89
N CYS A 2 1.18 0.35 -4.59
CA CYS A 2 0.74 -0.63 -3.57
C CYS A 2 -0.69 -1.18 -3.81
N ASN A 3 -1.65 -0.36 -4.24
CA ASN A 3 -3.00 -0.84 -4.57
C ASN A 3 -3.01 -1.85 -5.73
N SER A 4 -2.25 -1.60 -6.79
CA SER A 4 -2.18 -2.48 -7.95
C SER A 4 -1.48 -3.81 -7.61
N ALA A 5 -0.33 -3.75 -6.93
CA ALA A 5 0.44 -4.93 -6.55
C ALA A 5 -0.34 -5.84 -5.58
N ARG A 6 -1.07 -5.24 -4.62
CA ARG A 6 -1.99 -5.94 -3.72
C ARG A 6 -3.10 -6.68 -4.46
N LYS A 7 -3.72 -6.04 -5.46
CA LYS A 7 -4.74 -6.68 -6.31
C LYS A 7 -4.16 -7.82 -7.14
N ALA A 8 -2.91 -7.69 -7.59
CA ALA A 8 -2.20 -8.66 -8.42
C ALA A 8 -1.42 -9.71 -7.62
N PHE A 9 -1.84 -10.07 -6.40
CA PHE A 9 -1.09 -10.98 -5.52
C PHE A 9 -0.83 -12.38 -6.11
N LEU A 10 -1.60 -12.81 -7.12
CA LEU A 10 -1.35 -14.08 -7.81
C LEU A 10 0.00 -14.09 -8.52
N SER A 11 0.43 -12.94 -9.06
CA SER A 11 1.69 -12.78 -9.80
C SER A 11 2.73 -11.92 -9.09
N THR A 12 2.33 -11.11 -8.10
CA THR A 12 3.20 -10.09 -7.49
C THR A 12 3.24 -10.22 -5.97
N ALA A 13 4.44 -10.26 -5.38
CA ALA A 13 4.62 -10.14 -3.93
C ALA A 13 4.75 -8.65 -3.56
N LEU A 14 3.91 -8.15 -2.66
CA LEU A 14 3.98 -6.77 -2.17
C LEU A 14 4.42 -6.77 -0.71
N ILE A 15 5.63 -6.28 -0.46
CA ILE A 15 6.16 -6.17 0.90
C ILE A 15 5.95 -4.75 1.41
N THR A 16 5.29 -4.60 2.55
CA THR A 16 4.98 -3.29 3.16
C THR A 16 5.65 -3.07 4.51
N SER A 17 6.30 -4.09 5.08
CA SER A 17 7.00 -4.01 6.36
C SER A 17 8.40 -4.63 6.27
N PRO A 18 9.44 -3.99 6.83
CA PRO A 18 10.78 -4.59 6.92
C PRO A 18 10.82 -5.91 7.69
N SER A 19 9.88 -6.13 8.61
CA SER A 19 9.78 -7.38 9.38
C SER A 19 9.54 -8.61 8.51
N ASP A 20 9.00 -8.43 7.29
CA ASP A 20 8.66 -9.52 6.39
C ASP A 20 9.83 -9.92 5.45
N TYR A 21 10.93 -9.15 5.45
CA TYR A 21 12.06 -9.39 4.53
C TYR A 21 12.68 -10.76 4.71
N GLN A 22 12.90 -11.20 5.95
CA GLN A 22 13.58 -12.47 6.20
C GLN A 22 12.76 -13.65 5.68
N GLU A 23 11.44 -13.63 5.88
CA GLU A 23 10.53 -14.68 5.39
C GLU A 23 10.55 -14.76 3.86
N VAL A 24 10.49 -13.61 3.18
CA VAL A 24 10.55 -13.55 1.72
C VAL A 24 11.90 -14.03 1.18
N ILE A 25 13.01 -13.59 1.79
CA ILE A 25 14.37 -14.03 1.42
C ILE A 25 14.47 -15.56 1.55
N ASN A 26 13.96 -16.13 2.65
CA ASN A 26 13.98 -17.56 2.87
C ASN A 26 13.20 -18.32 1.77
N GLU A 27 12.00 -17.84 1.38
CA GLU A 27 11.27 -18.46 0.27
C GLU A 27 12.00 -18.32 -1.06
N LEU A 28 12.59 -17.16 -1.35
CA LEU A 28 13.37 -16.97 -2.58
C LEU A 28 14.53 -17.96 -2.68
N ILE A 29 15.25 -18.20 -1.58
CA ILE A 29 16.33 -19.19 -1.52
C ILE A 29 15.78 -20.61 -1.72
N ASN A 30 14.71 -20.97 -1.00
CA ASN A 30 14.17 -22.33 -0.97
C ASN A 30 13.38 -22.71 -2.24
N TYR A 31 12.82 -21.73 -2.95
CA TYR A 31 11.95 -21.93 -4.11
C TYR A 31 12.55 -21.37 -5.41
N ASN A 32 13.89 -21.32 -5.50
CA ASN A 32 14.65 -20.98 -6.71
C ASN A 32 14.23 -19.61 -7.31
N GLY A 33 14.26 -18.58 -6.47
CA GLY A 33 13.92 -17.20 -6.81
C GLY A 33 12.42 -16.92 -6.87
N ARG A 34 11.57 -17.83 -6.36
CA ARG A 34 10.11 -17.68 -6.36
C ARG A 34 9.57 -17.50 -4.95
N VAL A 35 8.42 -16.83 -4.86
CA VAL A 35 7.62 -16.72 -3.64
C VAL A 35 6.40 -17.63 -3.81
N SER A 36 5.90 -18.21 -2.74
CA SER A 36 4.70 -19.03 -2.73
C SER A 36 3.45 -18.15 -2.88
N VAL A 37 2.39 -18.71 -3.46
CA VAL A 37 1.08 -18.02 -3.52
C VAL A 37 0.56 -17.75 -2.11
N LYS A 38 0.85 -18.65 -1.15
CA LYS A 38 0.50 -18.51 0.26
C LYS A 38 1.13 -17.25 0.86
N LEU A 39 2.44 -17.08 0.74
CA LEU A 39 3.12 -15.91 1.29
C LEU A 39 2.65 -14.62 0.58
N ARG A 40 2.45 -14.64 -0.75
CA ARG A 40 1.90 -13.49 -1.48
C ARG A 40 0.52 -13.07 -0.97
N LEU A 41 -0.36 -14.03 -0.67
CA LEU A 41 -1.69 -13.74 -0.11
C LEU A 41 -1.58 -13.12 1.29
N GLU A 42 -0.73 -13.65 2.16
CA GLU A 42 -0.53 -13.08 3.50
C GLU A 42 0.07 -11.67 3.45
N LEU A 43 1.05 -11.44 2.58
CA LEU A 43 1.60 -10.12 2.31
C LEU A 43 0.53 -9.14 1.77
N ALA A 44 -0.35 -9.60 0.87
CA ALA A 44 -1.45 -8.78 0.37
C ALA A 44 -2.46 -8.41 1.47
N LYS A 45 -2.74 -9.31 2.42
CA LYS A 45 -3.56 -9.01 3.61
C LYS A 45 -2.90 -7.95 4.49
N LYS A 46 -1.62 -8.10 4.82
CA LYS A 46 -0.83 -7.10 5.58
C LYS A 46 -0.80 -5.74 4.87
N ALA A 47 -0.62 -5.73 3.56
CA ALA A 47 -0.70 -4.51 2.78
C ALA A 47 -2.10 -3.86 2.83
N SER A 48 -3.17 -4.67 2.84
CA SER A 48 -4.54 -4.18 2.95
C SER A 48 -4.78 -3.47 4.28
N SER A 49 -4.27 -4.02 5.39
CA SER A 49 -4.44 -3.43 6.72
C SER A 49 -3.69 -2.10 6.89
N MET A 50 -2.67 -1.83 6.07
CA MET A 50 -1.95 -0.55 6.06
C MET A 50 -2.58 0.48 5.11
N ILE A 51 -2.93 0.06 3.89
CA ILE A 51 -3.42 0.98 2.86
C ILE A 51 -4.81 1.50 3.19
N THR A 52 -5.71 0.66 3.71
CA THR A 52 -7.10 1.07 3.95
C THR A 52 -7.20 2.20 4.99
N PRO A 53 -6.57 2.12 6.18
CA PRO A 53 -6.57 3.24 7.12
C PRO A 53 -5.91 4.50 6.56
N TYR A 54 -4.83 4.36 5.79
CA TYR A 54 -4.16 5.49 5.16
C TYR A 54 -5.08 6.23 4.17
N MET A 55 -5.80 5.49 3.33
CA MET A 55 -6.78 6.06 2.40
C MET A 55 -7.92 6.77 3.15
N ILE A 56 -8.45 6.16 4.22
CA ILE A 56 -9.48 6.78 5.06
C ILE A 56 -8.98 8.10 5.66
N SER A 57 -7.72 8.15 6.12
CA SER A 57 -7.14 9.38 6.67
C SER A 57 -6.96 10.47 5.60
N ILE A 58 -6.55 10.11 4.39
CA ILE A 58 -6.50 11.05 3.26
C ILE A 58 -7.90 11.58 2.97
N ASP A 59 -8.89 10.70 2.84
CA ASP A 59 -10.26 11.10 2.52
C ASP A 59 -10.81 12.07 3.57
N LYS A 60 -10.52 11.82 4.86
CA LYS A 60 -10.88 12.76 5.94
C LYS A 60 -10.26 14.12 5.74
N ILE A 61 -8.96 14.19 5.46
CA ILE A 61 -8.26 15.46 5.25
C ILE A 61 -8.87 16.20 4.06
N ILE A 62 -9.02 15.53 2.91
CA ILE A 62 -9.55 16.14 1.69
C ILE A 62 -10.96 16.70 1.91
N ASN A 63 -11.83 15.97 2.60
CA ASN A 63 -13.20 16.43 2.87
C ASN A 63 -13.29 17.54 3.94
N THR A 64 -12.20 17.88 4.63
CA THR A 64 -12.16 19.02 5.57
C THR A 64 -11.59 20.29 4.96
N ILE A 65 -11.13 20.24 3.71
CA ILE A 65 -10.56 21.40 3.02
C ILE A 65 -11.70 22.22 2.42
N GLU A 66 -11.86 23.45 2.87
CA GLU A 66 -12.80 24.42 2.31
C GLU A 66 -12.14 25.27 1.22
N LEU A 67 -12.95 25.76 0.28
CA LEU A 67 -12.48 26.63 -0.82
C LEU A 67 -11.82 27.92 -0.30
N GLU A 68 -12.33 28.48 0.80
CA GLU A 68 -11.73 29.70 1.38
C GLU A 68 -10.32 29.48 1.91
N ASP A 69 -10.01 28.29 2.43
CA ASP A 69 -8.66 27.96 2.92
C ASP A 69 -7.66 27.83 1.77
N LEU A 70 -8.15 27.39 0.60
CA LEU A 70 -7.37 27.32 -0.62
C LEU A 70 -7.06 28.72 -1.17
N PHE A 71 -8.06 29.62 -1.25
CA PHE A 71 -7.86 30.98 -1.74
C PHE A 71 -6.96 31.84 -0.83
N LYS A 72 -6.94 31.57 0.48
CA LYS A 72 -6.02 32.25 1.41
C LYS A 72 -4.57 31.78 1.27
N SER A 73 -4.37 30.55 0.83
CA SER A 73 -3.05 29.89 0.83
C SER A 73 -2.39 29.88 -0.55
N TYR A 74 -3.17 30.06 -1.62
CA TYR A 74 -2.72 29.95 -3.00
C TYR A 74 -3.39 31.01 -3.88
N GLU A 75 -2.66 31.56 -4.86
CA GLU A 75 -3.25 32.38 -5.94
C GLU A 75 -4.02 31.47 -6.90
N ILE A 76 -5.28 31.20 -6.57
CA ILE A 76 -6.19 30.38 -7.38
C ILE A 76 -7.26 31.32 -7.97
N ILE A 77 -7.54 31.18 -9.26
CA ILE A 77 -8.66 31.87 -9.92
C ILE A 77 -9.96 31.15 -9.50
N GLY A 78 -10.87 31.89 -8.86
CA GLY A 78 -12.20 31.42 -8.46
C GLY A 78 -13.25 31.56 -9.55
#